data_AF-A0A9P3NSN0-F1
#
_entry.id   AF-A0A9P3NSN0-F1
#
_cell.length_a   1.000
_cell.length_b   1.000
_cell.length_c   1.000
_cell.angle_alpha   90.00
_cell.angle_beta   90.00
_cell.angle_gamma   90.00
#
_symmetry.space_group_name_H-M   'P 1'
#
loop_
_entity.id
_entity.type
_entity.pdbx_description
1 polymer ?
#
loop_
_entity_poly.entity_id
_entity_poly.type
_entity_poly.pdbx_seq_one_letter_code
_entity_poly.pdbx_strand_id
1 'polypeptide(L)'
;MPSAVPARGAWLLQDIARTTAFARLPRISPPPGFGSPRFTTLPCQRLLTALALQQGHDSPQLPVLTRSLFTAIWTTPSAAHSISTTSSSSSSSPSSSSSPSSSSPPSSSSSPSSACTPSLSSSAAPDLDHAATTSPPAPCSSIHPPRTDIAAPAFLRHACCQAGIPPSQQEALLSAVASPAVKHALAASTRAAIERGAFGVPTLFVAPTARPIRLATGATLSPSHRLMFFGSDRFEQMAWLLGLPWHGPCPPQASL
;
A
#
# COMPACT_ATOMS: atom_id res chain seq x y z
N MET A 1 -21.50 14.65 0.64
CA MET A 1 -20.31 14.72 1.51
C MET A 1 -20.63 15.57 2.74
N PRO A 2 -20.13 15.24 3.95
CA PRO A 2 -20.38 16.04 5.15
C PRO A 2 -20.02 17.52 5.00
N SER A 3 -18.97 17.83 4.22
CA SER A 3 -18.54 19.20 3.89
C SER A 3 -19.54 20.02 3.08
N ALA A 4 -20.57 19.40 2.48
CA ALA A 4 -21.63 20.12 1.76
C ALA A 4 -22.54 20.94 2.71
N VAL A 5 -22.52 20.62 4.01
CA VAL A 5 -23.14 21.43 5.06
C VAL A 5 -22.03 22.19 5.79
N PRO A 6 -21.97 23.53 5.73
CA PRO A 6 -20.84 24.31 6.26
C PRO A 6 -20.46 23.97 7.70
N ALA A 7 -21.46 23.86 8.59
CA ALA A 7 -21.23 23.50 9.99
C ALA A 7 -20.61 22.10 10.17
N ARG A 8 -21.06 21.11 9.36
CA ARG A 8 -20.49 19.76 9.40
C ARG A 8 -19.07 19.72 8.82
N GLY A 9 -18.79 20.54 7.81
CA GLY A 9 -17.44 20.69 7.25
C GLY A 9 -16.46 21.29 8.27
N ALA A 10 -16.85 22.36 8.94
CA ALA A 10 -16.04 22.97 10.00
C ALA A 10 -15.77 21.99 11.15
N TRP A 11 -16.82 21.28 11.60
CA TRP A 11 -16.70 20.26 12.63
C TRP A 11 -15.77 19.11 12.19
N LEU A 12 -15.89 18.61 10.97
CA LEU A 12 -15.05 17.54 10.43
C LEU A 12 -13.55 17.89 10.51
N LEU A 13 -13.18 19.11 10.14
CA LEU A 13 -11.77 19.53 10.16
C LEU A 13 -11.21 19.60 11.60
N GLN A 14 -12.01 20.11 12.53
CA GLN A 14 -11.65 20.12 13.96
C GLN A 14 -11.57 18.69 14.51
N ASP A 15 -12.50 17.83 14.11
CA ASP A 15 -12.57 16.45 14.59
C ASP A 15 -11.41 15.59 14.07
N ILE A 16 -10.98 15.79 12.81
CA ILE A 16 -9.76 15.18 12.27
C ILE A 16 -8.55 15.53 13.16
N ALA A 17 -8.40 16.81 13.55
CA ALA A 17 -7.29 17.23 14.40
C ALA A 17 -7.34 16.60 15.80
N ARG A 18 -8.54 16.54 16.42
CA ARG A 18 -8.71 15.89 17.73
C ARG A 18 -8.45 14.39 17.67
N THR A 19 -9.03 13.71 16.68
CA THR A 19 -8.92 12.25 16.52
C THR A 19 -7.50 11.82 16.20
N THR A 20 -6.77 12.56 15.34
CA THR A 20 -5.35 12.25 15.08
C THR A 20 -4.48 12.44 16.32
N ALA A 21 -4.71 13.50 17.11
CA ALA A 21 -4.01 13.69 18.38
C ALA A 21 -4.33 12.57 19.40
N PHE A 22 -5.61 12.23 19.56
CA PHE A 22 -6.07 11.17 20.45
C PHE A 22 -5.48 9.79 20.07
N ALA A 23 -5.45 9.48 18.78
CA ALA A 23 -4.91 8.23 18.24
C ALA A 23 -3.40 8.27 17.95
N ARG A 24 -2.69 9.34 18.36
CA ARG A 24 -1.23 9.54 18.13
C ARG A 24 -0.81 9.29 16.67
N LEU A 25 -1.68 9.66 15.73
CA LEU A 25 -1.41 9.54 14.30
C LEU A 25 -0.76 10.83 13.79
N PRO A 26 0.05 10.76 12.72
CA PRO A 26 0.51 11.95 12.01
C PRO A 26 -0.66 12.86 11.65
N ARG A 27 -0.45 14.18 11.72
CA ARG A 27 -1.49 15.13 11.31
C ARG A 27 -1.84 14.90 9.85
N ILE A 28 -3.12 14.65 9.59
CA ILE A 28 -3.66 14.52 8.24
C ILE A 28 -4.39 15.78 7.81
N SER A 29 -4.41 16.02 6.50
CA SER A 29 -5.16 17.10 5.87
C SER A 29 -5.85 16.59 4.61
N PRO A 30 -7.08 17.05 4.31
CA PRO A 30 -7.74 16.72 3.05
C PRO A 30 -6.83 17.08 1.86
N PRO A 31 -6.71 16.20 0.85
CA PRO A 31 -5.97 16.52 -0.36
C PRO A 31 -6.63 17.67 -1.15
N PRO A 32 -5.88 18.38 -1.99
CA PRO A 32 -6.45 19.36 -2.91
C PRO A 32 -7.60 18.76 -3.73
N GLY A 33 -8.71 19.49 -3.84
CA GLY A 33 -9.90 19.05 -4.57
C GLY A 33 -10.75 17.99 -3.84
N PHE A 34 -10.44 17.64 -2.59
CA PHE A 34 -11.26 16.74 -1.78
C PHE A 34 -12.72 17.19 -1.73
N GLY A 35 -13.64 16.29 -2.08
CA GLY A 35 -15.07 16.56 -2.17
C GLY A 35 -15.52 17.20 -3.48
N SER A 36 -14.62 17.53 -4.40
CA SER A 36 -14.98 17.94 -5.76
C SER A 36 -15.31 16.73 -6.63
N PRO A 37 -16.13 16.89 -7.69
CA PRO A 37 -16.43 15.81 -8.64
C PRO A 37 -15.20 15.23 -9.36
N ARG A 38 -14.09 15.98 -9.41
CA ARG A 38 -12.84 15.54 -10.05
C ARG A 38 -11.96 14.68 -9.13
N PHE A 39 -12.18 14.73 -7.82
CA PHE A 39 -11.41 13.93 -6.87
C PHE A 39 -11.99 12.52 -6.79
N THR A 40 -11.19 11.53 -7.19
CA THR A 40 -11.63 10.12 -7.21
C THR A 40 -10.55 9.20 -6.67
N THR A 41 -10.95 8.27 -5.80
CA THR A 41 -10.09 7.18 -5.33
C THR A 41 -10.25 5.92 -6.18
N LEU A 42 -11.05 5.94 -7.26
CA LEU A 42 -11.41 4.73 -8.01
C LEU A 42 -10.17 3.95 -8.52
N PRO A 43 -9.13 4.57 -9.08
CA PRO A 43 -7.91 3.84 -9.45
C PRO A 43 -7.15 3.26 -8.24
N CYS A 44 -7.10 4.00 -7.12
CA CYS A 44 -6.51 3.52 -5.87
C CYS A 44 -7.26 2.28 -5.33
N GLN A 45 -8.59 2.30 -5.33
CA GLN A 45 -9.41 1.17 -4.87
C GLN A 45 -9.25 -0.05 -5.79
N ARG A 46 -9.21 0.18 -7.11
CA ARG A 46 -8.94 -0.89 -8.10
C ARG A 46 -7.54 -1.48 -7.95
N LEU A 47 -6.54 -0.68 -7.59
CA LEU A 47 -5.18 -1.17 -7.31
C LEU A 47 -5.18 -2.14 -6.11
N LEU A 48 -5.86 -1.76 -5.03
CA LEU A 48 -6.04 -2.64 -3.86
C LEU A 48 -6.79 -3.93 -4.22
N THR A 49 -7.85 -3.81 -5.03
CA THR A 49 -8.59 -4.99 -5.53
C THR A 49 -7.72 -5.89 -6.41
N ALA A 50 -6.88 -5.32 -7.29
CA ALA A 50 -5.96 -6.10 -8.11
C ALA A 50 -4.97 -6.90 -7.25
N LEU A 51 -4.41 -6.27 -6.21
CA LEU A 51 -3.54 -6.95 -5.26
C LEU A 51 -4.27 -8.07 -4.52
N ALA A 52 -5.49 -7.81 -4.03
CA ALA A 52 -6.31 -8.81 -3.34
C ALA A 52 -6.69 -9.99 -4.25
N LEU A 53 -6.94 -9.76 -5.55
CA LEU A 53 -7.19 -10.85 -6.50
C LEU A 53 -5.95 -11.68 -6.79
N GLN A 54 -4.76 -11.06 -6.80
CA GLN A 54 -3.49 -11.78 -7.05
C GLN A 54 -3.00 -12.56 -5.83
N GLN A 55 -3.18 -12.02 -4.61
CA GLN A 55 -2.54 -12.53 -3.39
C GLN A 55 -3.51 -12.97 -2.30
N GLY A 56 -4.81 -12.77 -2.49
CA GLY A 56 -5.84 -13.00 -1.48
C GLY A 56 -6.08 -11.81 -0.56
N HIS A 57 -7.25 -11.80 0.09
CA HIS A 57 -7.65 -10.74 1.02
C HIS A 57 -6.86 -10.73 2.34
N ASP A 58 -6.28 -11.86 2.71
CA ASP A 58 -5.47 -12.02 3.93
C ASP A 58 -3.97 -11.75 3.68
N SER A 59 -3.62 -11.27 2.47
CA SER A 59 -2.23 -10.92 2.13
C SER A 59 -1.68 -9.86 3.08
N PRO A 60 -0.46 -10.03 3.64
CA PRO A 60 0.17 -9.03 4.49
C PRO A 60 0.55 -7.75 3.70
N GLN A 61 0.69 -7.83 2.37
CA GLN A 61 0.97 -6.67 1.53
C GLN A 61 -0.25 -5.74 1.39
N LEU A 62 -1.47 -6.27 1.48
CA LEU A 62 -2.71 -5.47 1.32
C LEU A 62 -2.85 -4.33 2.35
N PRO A 63 -2.69 -4.56 3.67
CA PRO A 63 -2.71 -3.46 4.64
C PRO A 63 -1.52 -2.51 4.50
N VAL A 64 -0.35 -2.99 4.04
CA VAL A 64 0.83 -2.14 3.79
C VAL A 64 0.56 -1.19 2.61
N LEU A 65 0.04 -1.69 1.49
CA LEU A 65 -0.34 -0.85 0.34
C LEU A 65 -1.49 0.11 0.69
N THR A 66 -2.47 -0.36 1.46
CA THR A 66 -3.58 0.49 1.95
C THR A 66 -3.05 1.64 2.78
N ARG A 67 -2.12 1.37 3.71
CA ARG A 67 -1.46 2.40 4.54
C ARG A 67 -0.63 3.34 3.69
N SER A 68 0.13 2.83 2.73
CA SER A 68 0.93 3.64 1.80
C SER A 68 0.06 4.62 1.01
N LEU A 69 -1.04 4.16 0.42
CA LEU A 69 -2.01 5.00 -0.27
C LEU A 69 -2.63 6.03 0.68
N PHE A 70 -3.07 5.60 1.87
CA PHE A 70 -3.68 6.51 2.84
C PHE A 70 -2.70 7.62 3.25
N THR A 71 -1.46 7.26 3.58
CA THR A 71 -0.40 8.22 3.91
C THR A 71 -0.17 9.18 2.75
N ALA A 72 0.00 8.69 1.52
CA ALA A 72 0.26 9.53 0.35
C ALA A 72 -0.91 10.49 0.04
N ILE A 73 -2.16 10.09 0.29
CA ILE A 73 -3.35 10.92 0.03
C ILE A 73 -3.58 11.93 1.14
N TRP A 74 -3.40 11.53 2.41
CA TRP A 74 -3.90 12.30 3.56
C TRP A 74 -2.82 13.01 4.37
N THR A 75 -1.56 12.66 4.23
CA THR A 75 -0.48 13.37 4.92
C THR A 75 0.10 14.46 4.03
N THR A 76 0.57 15.53 4.65
CA THR A 76 1.40 16.53 3.97
C THR A 76 2.85 16.16 4.26
N PRO A 77 3.74 16.09 3.25
CA PRO A 77 5.16 15.98 3.50
C PRO A 77 5.54 17.14 4.43
N SER A 78 6.09 16.82 5.60
CA SER A 78 6.62 17.87 6.47
C SER A 78 7.70 18.61 5.68
N ALA A 79 7.61 19.93 5.59
CA ALA A 79 8.69 20.77 5.06
C ALA A 79 9.86 20.71 6.05
N ALA A 80 10.59 19.60 6.06
CA ALA A 80 11.69 19.36 6.97
C ALA A 80 12.89 18.84 6.17
N HIS A 81 13.91 19.70 6.14
CA HIS A 81 15.31 19.44 5.76
C HIS A 81 15.66 19.61 4.28
N SER A 82 15.33 20.77 3.70
CA SER A 82 16.33 21.44 2.86
C SER A 82 17.46 21.89 3.79
N ILE A 83 18.43 21.02 4.04
CA ILE A 83 19.73 21.45 4.52
C ILE A 83 20.32 22.27 3.37
N SER A 84 20.15 23.59 3.43
CA SER A 84 21.06 24.47 2.71
C SER A 84 22.43 24.25 3.33
N THR A 85 23.24 23.40 2.71
CA THR A 85 24.69 23.48 2.84
C THR A 85 25.11 24.83 2.26
N THR A 86 25.00 25.89 3.06
CA THR A 86 25.90 27.03 2.93
C THR A 86 27.29 26.52 3.26
N SER A 87 28.00 26.05 2.23
CA SER A 87 29.43 25.83 2.28
C SER A 87 30.10 27.18 2.48
N SER A 88 30.38 27.51 3.74
CA SER A 88 31.37 28.52 4.10
C SER A 88 32.71 28.07 3.53
N SER A 89 33.12 28.75 2.46
CA SER A 89 34.43 28.62 1.85
C SER A 89 35.47 29.13 2.83
N SER A 90 36.34 28.24 3.28
CA SER A 90 37.63 28.63 3.85
C SER A 90 38.74 27.70 3.35
N SER A 91 39.72 28.37 2.73
CA SER A 91 41.15 28.07 2.67
C SER A 91 41.70 26.90 1.85
N SER A 92 42.57 27.32 0.90
CA SER A 92 43.91 26.79 0.55
C SER A 92 44.07 25.56 -0.35
N SER A 93 44.29 25.86 -1.64
CA SER A 93 45.46 25.57 -2.51
C SER A 93 46.14 24.18 -2.58
N PRO A 94 46.80 23.86 -3.74
CA PRO A 94 46.90 22.51 -4.28
C PRO A 94 48.34 21.93 -4.34
N SER A 95 48.45 20.62 -4.52
CA SER A 95 49.65 19.90 -5.03
C SER A 95 49.18 18.53 -5.55
N SER A 96 49.09 18.31 -6.87
CA SER A 96 50.12 17.93 -7.86
C SER A 96 50.37 16.41 -7.98
N SER A 97 50.00 15.86 -9.16
CA SER A 97 50.62 14.76 -9.93
C SER A 97 50.82 13.39 -9.24
N SER A 98 50.41 12.25 -9.80
CA SER A 98 50.88 11.69 -11.08
C SER A 98 50.26 10.30 -11.34
N SER A 99 49.92 10.02 -12.61
CA SER A 99 49.73 8.67 -13.21
C SER A 99 51.12 8.03 -13.50
N PRO A 100 51.33 6.79 -14.07
CA PRO A 100 50.38 5.95 -14.83
C PRO A 100 50.55 4.39 -14.76
N SER A 101 49.58 3.69 -15.37
CA SER A 101 49.64 2.47 -16.25
C SER A 101 50.62 1.29 -16.04
N SER A 102 50.08 0.07 -16.08
CA SER A 102 50.49 -1.12 -16.91
C SER A 102 49.59 -2.32 -16.54
N SER A 103 48.87 -3.08 -17.39
CA SER A 103 49.08 -3.80 -18.67
C SER A 103 49.65 -5.23 -18.55
N SER A 104 48.72 -6.21 -18.42
CA SER A 104 48.62 -7.60 -19.02
C SER A 104 49.82 -8.59 -18.91
N PRO A 105 49.82 -9.85 -19.44
CA PRO A 105 48.81 -10.72 -20.10
C PRO A 105 48.86 -12.23 -19.60
N PRO A 106 48.84 -13.32 -20.41
CA PRO A 106 47.81 -14.40 -20.34
C PRO A 106 48.37 -15.86 -20.22
N SER A 107 47.50 -16.87 -20.20
CA SER A 107 47.80 -18.28 -20.58
C SER A 107 46.50 -19.10 -20.59
N SER A 108 45.91 -19.55 -21.72
CA SER A 108 46.23 -20.77 -22.53
C SER A 108 46.55 -21.99 -21.67
N SER A 109 46.08 -23.22 -21.87
CA SER A 109 45.29 -23.94 -22.88
C SER A 109 45.39 -25.43 -22.47
N SER A 110 44.39 -26.29 -22.72
CA SER A 110 44.52 -27.65 -23.30
C SER A 110 43.43 -28.64 -22.87
N SER A 111 42.69 -29.12 -23.88
CA SER A 111 41.90 -30.37 -24.00
C SER A 111 42.84 -31.63 -23.96
N PRO A 112 42.45 -32.92 -24.26
CA PRO A 112 41.20 -33.43 -24.85
C PRO A 112 40.71 -34.86 -24.42
N SER A 113 39.60 -35.29 -25.06
CA SER A 113 39.20 -36.67 -25.45
C SER A 113 38.77 -37.67 -24.34
N SER A 114 37.77 -38.55 -24.48
CA SER A 114 37.31 -39.30 -25.66
C SER A 114 35.87 -39.85 -25.50
N ALA A 115 35.28 -40.21 -26.64
CA ALA A 115 33.90 -40.60 -26.92
C ALA A 115 33.47 -42.01 -26.44
N CYS A 116 32.15 -42.22 -26.29
CA CYS A 116 31.43 -43.35 -26.94
C CYS A 116 29.89 -43.17 -26.89
N THR A 117 29.26 -43.18 -28.06
CA THR A 117 27.81 -43.32 -28.37
C THR A 117 27.38 -44.82 -28.24
N PRO A 118 26.08 -45.23 -28.35
CA PRO A 118 25.01 -44.62 -29.16
C PRO A 118 23.51 -44.71 -28.70
N SER A 119 22.70 -43.87 -29.38
CA SER A 119 21.34 -44.08 -29.94
C SER A 119 20.12 -44.37 -29.04
N LEU A 120 19.12 -43.46 -29.06
CA LEU A 120 17.83 -43.63 -29.78
C LEU A 120 16.84 -42.46 -29.54
N SER A 121 16.34 -41.90 -30.64
CA SER A 121 14.97 -41.36 -30.87
C SER A 121 14.44 -40.10 -30.11
N SER A 122 14.66 -38.94 -30.74
CA SER A 122 13.65 -37.91 -31.16
C SER A 122 12.41 -37.61 -30.30
N SER A 123 12.40 -36.41 -29.68
CA SER A 123 11.36 -35.38 -29.91
C SER A 123 11.85 -34.02 -29.38
N ALA A 124 11.81 -33.00 -30.23
CA ALA A 124 12.47 -31.71 -30.06
C ALA A 124 11.76 -30.77 -29.05
N ALA A 125 12.54 -30.17 -28.15
CA ALA A 125 12.18 -28.99 -27.38
C ALA A 125 12.77 -27.75 -28.07
N PRO A 126 12.04 -26.62 -28.18
CA PRO A 126 12.66 -25.38 -28.63
C PRO A 126 13.48 -24.74 -27.50
N ASP A 127 14.69 -24.36 -27.88
CA ASP A 127 15.74 -23.72 -27.10
C ASP A 127 15.28 -22.47 -26.32
N LEU A 128 15.66 -22.45 -25.05
CA LEU A 128 15.73 -21.28 -24.21
C LEU A 128 17.09 -20.61 -24.47
N ASP A 129 17.12 -19.45 -25.14
CA ASP A 129 18.17 -18.45 -24.93
C ASP A 129 17.79 -17.10 -25.53
N HIS A 130 16.98 -16.35 -24.78
CA HIS A 130 16.99 -14.89 -24.84
C HIS A 130 17.19 -14.36 -23.43
N ALA A 131 18.47 -14.21 -23.07
CA ALA A 131 18.89 -13.38 -21.95
C ALA A 131 18.46 -11.93 -22.24
N ALA A 132 17.24 -11.59 -21.83
CA ALA A 132 16.80 -10.21 -21.77
C ALA A 132 17.64 -9.52 -20.69
N THR A 133 18.63 -8.74 -21.13
CA THR A 133 19.34 -7.76 -20.31
C THR A 133 18.33 -6.74 -19.80
N THR A 134 17.61 -7.10 -18.74
CA THR A 134 16.69 -6.22 -18.04
C THR A 134 17.56 -5.35 -17.16
N SER A 135 17.66 -4.08 -17.52
CA SER A 135 18.28 -3.07 -16.66
C SER A 135 17.67 -3.17 -15.26
N PRO A 136 18.47 -3.00 -14.19
CA PRO A 136 17.94 -3.03 -12.84
C PRO A 136 16.81 -1.99 -12.73
N PRO A 137 15.68 -2.34 -12.10
CA PRO A 137 14.57 -1.41 -12.04
C PRO A 137 14.99 -0.18 -11.24
N ALA A 138 14.57 0.99 -11.73
CA ALA A 138 14.91 2.26 -11.11
C ALA A 138 14.51 2.25 -9.62
N PRO A 139 15.37 2.77 -8.72
CA PRO A 139 15.03 2.89 -7.31
C PRO A 139 13.79 3.76 -7.14
N CYS A 140 13.06 3.51 -6.05
CA CYS A 140 11.92 4.33 -5.66
C CYS A 140 12.30 5.80 -5.62
N SER A 141 11.66 6.64 -6.42
CA SER A 141 11.88 8.08 -6.31
C SER A 141 11.53 8.55 -4.90
N SER A 142 12.42 9.31 -4.27
CA SER A 142 12.15 9.99 -3.00
C SER A 142 11.16 11.16 -3.16
N ILE A 143 10.86 11.54 -4.40
CA ILE A 143 9.95 12.65 -4.71
C ILE A 143 8.51 12.18 -4.57
N HIS A 144 7.80 12.75 -3.61
CA HIS A 144 6.37 12.50 -3.45
C HIS A 144 5.57 13.11 -4.62
N PRO A 145 4.74 12.32 -5.32
CA PRO A 145 3.88 12.83 -6.37
C PRO A 145 2.83 13.80 -5.79
N PRO A 146 2.38 14.80 -6.58
CA PRO A 146 1.39 15.75 -6.12
C PRO A 146 0.06 15.05 -5.80
N ARG A 147 -0.61 15.52 -4.75
CA ARG A 147 -1.92 14.99 -4.29
C ARG A 147 -3.11 15.54 -5.09
N THR A 148 -2.86 16.36 -6.11
CA THR A 148 -3.89 16.96 -6.98
C THR A 148 -4.49 15.95 -7.96
N ASP A 149 -3.72 14.92 -8.33
CA ASP A 149 -4.19 13.82 -9.18
C ASP A 149 -3.71 12.48 -8.63
N ILE A 150 -4.52 11.91 -7.74
CA ILE A 150 -4.26 10.59 -7.13
C ILE A 150 -4.65 9.43 -8.05
N ALA A 151 -5.22 9.72 -9.22
CA ALA A 151 -5.56 8.73 -10.24
C ALA A 151 -4.39 8.48 -11.22
N ALA A 152 -3.39 9.37 -11.25
CA ALA A 152 -2.24 9.28 -12.13
C ALA A 152 -1.45 7.97 -11.92
N PRO A 153 -0.99 7.29 -12.99
CA PRO A 153 -0.16 6.08 -12.87
C PRO A 153 1.10 6.28 -12.02
N ALA A 154 1.73 7.46 -12.12
CA ALA A 154 2.90 7.82 -11.31
C ALA A 154 2.58 7.83 -9.80
N PHE A 155 1.38 8.31 -9.41
CA PHE A 155 0.94 8.31 -8.02
C PHE A 155 0.75 6.88 -7.49
N LEU A 156 0.08 6.04 -8.28
CA LEU A 156 -0.16 4.63 -7.92
C LEU A 156 1.16 3.84 -7.83
N ARG A 157 2.08 4.06 -8.78
CA ARG A 157 3.42 3.43 -8.77
C ARG A 157 4.21 3.83 -7.52
N HIS A 158 4.19 5.11 -7.16
CA HIS A 158 4.81 5.60 -5.93
C HIS A 158 4.27 4.88 -4.69
N ALA A 159 2.94 4.76 -4.58
CA ALA A 159 2.32 4.07 -3.45
C ALA A 159 2.70 2.58 -3.37
N CYS A 160 2.74 1.86 -4.50
CA CYS A 160 3.23 0.49 -4.54
C CYS A 160 4.68 0.39 -4.09
N CYS A 161 5.51 1.32 -4.54
CA CYS A 161 6.92 1.35 -4.24
C CYS A 161 7.20 1.62 -2.75
N GLN A 162 6.48 2.58 -2.14
CA GLN A 162 6.50 2.82 -0.69
C GLN A 162 5.94 1.64 0.14
N ALA A 163 5.13 0.78 -0.49
CA ALA A 163 4.64 -0.46 0.12
C ALA A 163 5.61 -1.64 -0.05
N GLY A 164 6.79 -1.44 -0.65
CA GLY A 164 7.78 -2.49 -0.90
C GLY A 164 7.40 -3.48 -2.01
N ILE A 165 6.43 -3.13 -2.87
CA ILE A 165 6.03 -3.99 -3.99
C ILE A 165 7.11 -3.95 -5.07
N PRO A 166 7.61 -5.09 -5.56
CA PRO A 166 8.69 -5.12 -6.55
C PRO A 166 8.24 -4.56 -7.91
N PRO A 167 9.12 -3.91 -8.68
CA PRO A 167 8.77 -3.21 -9.92
C PRO A 167 8.03 -4.06 -10.97
N SER A 168 8.41 -5.32 -11.14
CA SER A 168 7.70 -6.26 -12.02
C SER A 168 6.23 -6.44 -11.61
N GLN A 169 5.97 -6.53 -10.31
CA GLN A 169 4.62 -6.62 -9.77
C GLN A 169 3.88 -5.28 -9.83
N GLN A 170 4.57 -4.15 -9.68
CA GLN A 170 3.98 -2.82 -9.83
C GLN A 170 3.33 -2.67 -11.21
N GLU A 171 4.06 -2.99 -12.28
CA GLU A 171 3.53 -2.90 -13.64
C GLU A 171 2.35 -3.84 -13.86
N ALA A 172 2.43 -5.09 -13.39
CA ALA A 172 1.33 -6.04 -13.47
C ALA A 172 0.06 -5.52 -12.78
N LEU A 173 0.19 -4.92 -11.59
CA LEU A 173 -0.94 -4.33 -10.85
C LEU A 173 -1.51 -3.11 -11.58
N LEU A 174 -0.67 -2.21 -12.08
CA LEU A 174 -1.09 -1.02 -12.81
C LEU A 174 -1.83 -1.38 -14.10
N SER A 175 -1.37 -2.37 -14.84
CA SER A 175 -2.08 -2.89 -16.02
C SER A 175 -3.43 -3.50 -15.64
N ALA A 176 -3.53 -4.16 -14.49
CA ALA A 176 -4.76 -4.81 -14.03
C ALA A 176 -5.85 -3.83 -13.57
N VAL A 177 -5.50 -2.60 -13.15
CA VAL A 177 -6.47 -1.59 -12.64
C VAL A 177 -7.64 -1.37 -13.59
N ALA A 178 -7.41 -1.38 -14.90
CA ALA A 178 -8.47 -1.16 -15.90
C ALA A 178 -9.22 -2.44 -16.33
N SER A 179 -8.78 -3.62 -15.87
CA SER A 179 -9.33 -4.90 -16.29
C SER A 179 -10.79 -5.10 -15.87
N PRO A 180 -11.61 -5.82 -16.67
CA PRO A 180 -12.99 -6.16 -16.28
C PRO A 180 -13.05 -6.93 -14.96
N ALA A 181 -12.12 -7.86 -14.72
CA ALA A 181 -12.07 -8.66 -13.49
C ALA A 181 -11.94 -7.79 -12.24
N VAL A 182 -11.00 -6.84 -12.23
CA VAL A 182 -10.80 -5.90 -11.10
C VAL A 182 -12.02 -4.98 -10.92
N LYS A 183 -12.60 -4.48 -12.01
CA LYS A 183 -13.80 -3.64 -11.96
C LYS A 183 -14.99 -4.39 -11.35
N HIS A 184 -15.21 -5.63 -11.79
CA HIS A 184 -16.31 -6.47 -11.31
C HIS A 184 -16.11 -6.85 -9.85
N ALA A 185 -14.89 -7.23 -9.45
CA ALA A 185 -14.58 -7.57 -8.06
C ALA A 185 -14.80 -6.38 -7.10
N LEU A 186 -14.33 -5.18 -7.47
CA LEU A 186 -14.56 -3.98 -6.67
C LEU A 186 -16.06 -3.66 -6.54
N ALA A 187 -16.80 -3.75 -7.64
CA ALA A 187 -18.25 -3.50 -7.64
C ALA A 187 -19.00 -4.56 -6.80
N ALA A 188 -18.64 -5.84 -6.92
CA ALA A 188 -19.23 -6.93 -6.15
C ALA A 188 -18.97 -6.78 -4.65
N SER A 189 -17.73 -6.48 -4.25
CA SER A 189 -17.39 -6.22 -2.85
C SER A 189 -18.16 -5.03 -2.27
N THR A 190 -18.27 -3.94 -3.04
CA THR A 190 -19.05 -2.76 -2.63
C THR A 190 -20.53 -3.09 -2.50
N ARG A 191 -21.11 -3.83 -3.45
CA ARG A 191 -22.51 -4.26 -3.40
C ARG A 191 -22.78 -5.16 -2.19
N ALA A 192 -21.91 -6.13 -1.92
CA ALA A 192 -22.03 -7.00 -0.76
C ALA A 192 -22.01 -6.21 0.57
N ALA A 193 -21.22 -5.12 0.65
CA ALA A 193 -21.25 -4.24 1.83
C ALA A 193 -22.62 -3.52 1.96
N ILE A 194 -23.16 -3.00 0.85
CA ILE A 194 -24.46 -2.32 0.81
C ILE A 194 -25.61 -3.27 1.15
N GLU A 195 -25.63 -4.48 0.57
CA GLU A 195 -26.63 -5.52 0.86
C GLU A 195 -26.63 -5.93 2.33
N ARG A 196 -25.48 -5.79 3.01
CA ARG A 196 -25.33 -6.03 4.44
C ARG A 196 -25.63 -4.80 5.32
N GLY A 197 -26.09 -3.69 4.72
CA GLY A 197 -26.54 -2.49 5.42
C GLY A 197 -25.51 -1.36 5.54
N ALA A 198 -24.35 -1.45 4.89
CA ALA A 198 -23.36 -0.37 4.91
C ALA A 198 -23.91 0.88 4.21
N PHE A 199 -23.82 2.03 4.89
CA PHE A 199 -24.26 3.34 4.36
C PHE A 199 -23.13 4.39 4.31
N GLY A 200 -21.91 4.00 4.70
CA GLY A 200 -20.74 4.88 4.73
C GLY A 200 -19.47 4.11 5.05
N VAL A 201 -18.35 4.84 5.19
CA VAL A 201 -17.04 4.28 5.55
C VAL A 201 -16.40 5.01 6.74
N PRO A 202 -15.63 4.31 7.59
CA PRO A 202 -15.47 2.85 7.60
C PRO A 202 -16.74 2.14 8.11
N THR A 203 -17.01 0.97 7.54
CA THR A 203 -18.00 0.00 8.07
C THR A 203 -17.26 -1.30 8.36
N LEU A 204 -17.40 -1.81 9.58
CA LEU A 204 -16.78 -3.06 10.03
C LEU A 204 -17.86 -4.09 10.31
N PHE A 205 -17.66 -5.31 9.81
CA PHE A 205 -18.50 -6.45 10.13
C PHE A 205 -17.73 -7.43 10.99
N VAL A 206 -18.20 -7.65 12.21
CA VAL A 206 -17.47 -8.43 13.22
C VAL A 206 -18.30 -9.63 13.62
N ALA A 207 -17.69 -10.81 13.66
CA ALA A 207 -18.32 -12.00 14.20
C ALA A 207 -18.32 -11.93 15.74
N PRO A 208 -19.42 -12.30 16.43
CA PRO A 208 -19.41 -12.49 17.88
C PRO A 208 -18.29 -13.45 18.29
N THR A 209 -17.70 -13.25 19.47
CA THR A 209 -16.81 -14.25 20.06
C THR A 209 -17.62 -15.46 20.53
N ALA A 210 -16.94 -16.50 21.03
CA ALA A 210 -17.60 -17.71 21.56
C ALA A 210 -18.54 -17.43 22.75
N ARG A 211 -18.46 -16.24 23.37
CA ARG A 211 -19.35 -15.87 24.46
C ARG A 211 -20.74 -15.50 23.92
N PRO A 212 -21.83 -16.06 24.47
CA PRO A 212 -23.18 -15.65 24.09
C PRO A 212 -23.41 -14.17 24.40
N ILE A 213 -23.68 -13.36 23.37
CA ILE A 213 -24.10 -11.96 23.55
C ILE A 213 -25.62 -11.94 23.63
N ARG A 214 -26.15 -11.52 24.78
CA ARG A 214 -27.58 -11.29 24.98
C ARG A 214 -27.89 -9.83 24.69
N LEU A 215 -28.73 -9.60 23.67
CA LEU A 215 -29.23 -8.28 23.34
C LEU A 215 -30.24 -7.81 24.39
N ALA A 216 -30.45 -6.49 24.48
CA ALA A 216 -31.50 -5.91 25.33
C ALA A 216 -32.91 -6.45 25.00
N THR A 217 -33.10 -6.95 23.78
CA THR A 217 -34.34 -7.61 23.33
C THR A 217 -34.51 -9.03 23.87
N GLY A 218 -33.54 -9.58 24.61
CA GLY A 218 -33.53 -10.96 25.08
C GLY A 218 -32.97 -11.97 24.08
N ALA A 219 -32.77 -11.57 22.82
CA ALA A 219 -32.18 -12.43 21.79
C ALA A 219 -30.70 -12.73 22.08
N THR A 220 -30.24 -13.93 21.72
CA THR A 220 -28.83 -14.32 21.82
C THR A 220 -28.20 -14.37 20.43
N LEU A 221 -27.05 -13.72 20.27
CA LEU A 221 -26.31 -13.76 19.01
C LEU A 221 -25.57 -15.09 18.87
N SER A 222 -25.92 -15.83 17.81
CA SER A 222 -25.13 -16.98 17.32
C SER A 222 -23.83 -16.52 16.62
N PRO A 223 -22.76 -17.35 16.60
CA PRO A 223 -21.53 -17.11 15.84
C PRO A 223 -21.74 -16.84 14.33
N SER A 224 -22.88 -17.24 13.76
CA SER A 224 -23.24 -16.92 12.37
C SER A 224 -23.66 -15.46 12.16
N HIS A 225 -24.06 -14.75 13.21
CA HIS A 225 -24.38 -13.33 13.12
C HIS A 225 -23.12 -12.53 12.79
N ARG A 226 -23.31 -11.39 12.15
CA ARG A 226 -22.27 -10.39 11.92
C ARG A 226 -22.79 -9.06 12.42
N LEU A 227 -22.11 -8.50 13.41
CA LEU A 227 -22.41 -7.18 13.95
C LEU A 227 -21.82 -6.12 13.03
N MET A 228 -22.62 -5.14 12.63
CA MET A 228 -22.18 -4.01 11.82
C MET A 228 -21.87 -2.80 12.72
N PHE A 229 -20.67 -2.26 12.58
CA PHE A 229 -20.27 -1.01 13.21
C PHE A 229 -19.91 0.00 12.12
N PHE A 230 -20.45 1.21 12.22
CA PHE A 230 -20.11 2.33 11.35
C PHE A 230 -19.29 3.36 12.14
N GLY A 231 -18.21 3.85 11.54
CA GLY A 231 -17.32 4.84 12.13
C GLY A 231 -16.09 4.24 12.82
N SER A 232 -15.07 5.07 12.99
CA SER A 232 -13.81 4.72 13.69
C SER A 232 -13.90 4.91 15.21
N ASP A 233 -15.03 5.38 15.72
CA ASP A 233 -15.30 5.68 17.13
C ASP A 233 -16.01 4.53 17.85
N ARG A 234 -16.14 3.36 17.21
CA ARG A 234 -16.87 2.20 17.72
C ARG A 234 -16.02 1.07 18.30
N PHE A 235 -14.71 1.27 18.41
CA PHE A 235 -13.80 0.21 18.87
C PHE A 235 -14.02 -0.17 20.34
N GLU A 236 -14.39 0.77 21.21
CA GLU A 236 -14.69 0.49 22.62
C GLU A 236 -15.96 -0.38 22.77
N GLN A 237 -17.02 -0.03 22.05
CA GLN A 237 -18.27 -0.82 22.02
C GLN A 237 -18.03 -2.20 21.41
N MET A 238 -17.18 -2.28 20.39
CA MET A 238 -16.76 -3.54 19.79
C MET A 238 -16.01 -4.40 20.81
N ALA A 239 -15.00 -3.85 21.50
CA ALA A 239 -14.25 -4.56 22.53
C ALA A 239 -15.19 -5.08 23.64
N TRP A 240 -16.10 -4.22 24.13
CA TRP A 240 -17.09 -4.60 25.13
C TRP A 240 -17.98 -5.76 24.66
N LEU A 241 -18.52 -5.68 23.43
CA LEU A 241 -19.37 -6.73 22.85
C LEU A 241 -18.61 -8.06 22.66
N LEU A 242 -17.33 -7.99 22.32
CA LEU A 242 -16.49 -9.18 22.15
C LEU A 242 -15.98 -9.75 23.48
N GLY A 243 -16.18 -9.04 24.60
CA GLY A 243 -15.63 -9.40 25.91
C GLY A 243 -14.12 -9.20 26.01
N LEU A 244 -13.57 -8.28 25.22
CA LEU A 244 -12.16 -7.93 25.19
C LEU A 244 -11.92 -6.62 25.96
N PRO A 245 -10.75 -6.45 26.62
CA PRO A 245 -10.39 -5.18 27.22
C PRO A 245 -10.16 -4.12 26.12
N TRP A 246 -10.54 -2.87 26.40
CA TRP A 246 -10.21 -1.72 25.58
C TRP A 246 -9.07 -0.93 26.21
N HIS A 247 -7.93 -0.86 25.53
CA HIS A 247 -6.73 -0.15 25.99
C HIS A 247 -6.55 1.23 25.34
N GLY A 248 -7.62 1.78 24.75
CA GLY A 248 -7.55 2.98 23.94
C GLY A 248 -7.05 2.73 22.51
N PRO A 249 -6.98 3.78 21.67
CA PRO A 249 -6.65 3.69 20.24
C PRO A 249 -5.17 3.34 19.98
N CYS A 250 -4.31 3.49 20.99
CA CYS A 250 -2.89 3.16 20.93
C CYS A 250 -2.56 2.16 22.04
N PRO A 251 -3.01 0.90 21.94
CA PRO A 251 -2.66 -0.11 22.92
C PRO A 251 -1.12 -0.25 22.99
N PRO A 252 -0.55 -0.60 24.16
CA PRO A 252 0.85 -1.01 24.22
C PRO A 252 1.11 -2.13 23.21
N GLN A 253 2.26 -2.10 22.54
CA GLN A 253 2.64 -3.24 21.71
C GLN A 253 2.69 -4.48 22.61
N ALA A 254 1.96 -5.53 22.23
CA ALA A 254 2.14 -6.83 22.86
C ALA A 254 3.59 -7.23 22.65
N SER A 255 4.32 -7.47 23.75
CA SER A 255 5.61 -8.14 23.69
C SER A 255 5.32 -9.56 23.18
N LEU A 256 5.54 -9.79 21.89
CA LEU A 256 5.52 -11.12 21.27
C LEU A 256 6.93 -11.68 21.28
#